data_AF-A0A7Y0L7I9-F1
#
_entry.id   AF-A0A7Y0L7I9-F1
#
_cell.length_a   1.000
_cell.length_b   1.000
_cell.length_c   1.000
_cell.angle_alpha   90.00
_cell.angle_beta   90.00
_cell.angle_gamma   90.00
#
_symmetry.space_group_name_H-M   'P 1'
#
loop_
_entity.id
_entity.type
_entity.pdbx_description
1 polymer ?
#
loop_
_entity_poly.entity_id
_entity_poly.type
_entity_poly.pdbx_seq_one_letter_code
_entity_poly.pdbx_strand_id
1 'polypeptide(L)'
;MSIDEQFVMVDGSPALRKLARETGYRYALCPRIHVLTIPDRYPDLSFLEQSYDDVTIDDRQRYQAEDRARRESFGTSWTMMGIRAVATVYVPLGPGAFQRLVIPSMGCFGVESDSGPAYLRQVGEEELANLRDVLAMLRVHEPVDQVVEWDVIFQQAV
;
A
#
# COMPACT_ATOMS: atom_id res chain seq x y z
N MET A 1 -14.15 -8.79 10.29
CA MET A 1 -13.63 -7.74 11.19
C MET A 1 -13.33 -6.55 10.29
N SER A 2 -14.11 -5.47 10.36
CA SER A 2 -13.93 -4.32 9.46
C SER A 2 -12.69 -3.52 9.91
N ILE A 3 -12.04 -2.87 8.95
CA ILE A 3 -10.86 -2.00 9.16
C ILE A 3 -11.17 -0.84 10.14
N ASP A 4 -12.45 -0.58 10.41
CA ASP A 4 -12.91 0.59 11.15
C ASP A 4 -12.84 0.45 12.68
N GLU A 5 -12.67 -0.75 13.23
CA GLU A 5 -12.86 -0.99 14.69
C GLU A 5 -11.57 -1.10 15.52
N GLN A 6 -10.37 -0.98 14.94
CA GLN A 6 -9.10 -1.18 15.69
C GLN A 6 -8.34 0.11 16.06
N PHE A 7 -8.89 1.30 15.82
CA PHE A 7 -8.08 2.52 15.79
C PHE A 7 -8.43 3.60 16.81
N VAL A 8 -9.00 3.20 17.95
CA VAL A 8 -9.19 4.05 19.13
C VAL A 8 -7.86 4.22 19.86
N MET A 9 -7.31 5.44 19.79
CA MET A 9 -6.36 6.04 20.76
C MET A 9 -5.01 5.31 21.00
N VAL A 10 -4.12 5.22 20.01
CA VAL A 10 -2.68 5.08 20.30
C VAL A 10 -1.85 5.82 19.25
N ASP A 11 -1.49 7.07 19.52
CA ASP A 11 -0.09 7.51 19.49
C ASP A 11 0.00 9.01 19.81
N GLY A 12 -0.44 9.36 21.02
CA GLY A 12 0.05 10.55 21.70
C GLY A 12 1.47 10.34 22.23
N SER A 13 2.34 9.70 21.44
CA SER A 13 3.67 9.27 21.85
C SER A 13 4.49 10.48 22.35
N PRO A 14 5.35 10.31 23.36
CA PRO A 14 6.21 11.39 23.85
C PRO A 14 7.00 12.07 22.71
N ALA A 15 7.41 11.30 21.70
CA ALA A 15 8.10 11.80 20.50
C ALA A 15 7.20 12.75 19.68
N LEU A 16 5.96 12.35 19.38
CA LEU A 16 5.01 13.20 18.63
C LEU A 16 4.69 14.49 19.38
N ARG A 17 4.49 14.40 20.71
CA ARG A 17 4.25 15.60 21.55
C ARG A 17 5.47 16.52 21.62
N LYS A 18 6.68 15.95 21.68
CA LYS A 18 7.94 16.71 21.67
C LYS A 18 8.11 17.43 20.33
N LEU A 19 7.98 16.72 19.21
CA LEU A 19 8.09 17.28 17.87
C LEU A 19 7.03 18.35 17.61
N ALA A 20 5.79 18.13 18.07
CA ALA A 20 4.73 19.14 17.98
C ALA A 20 5.06 20.41 18.79
N ARG A 21 5.68 20.28 19.97
CA ARG A 21 6.14 21.45 20.74
C ARG A 21 7.28 22.18 20.04
N GLU A 22 8.26 21.43 19.50
CA GLU A 22 9.39 21.99 18.76
C GLU A 22 8.96 22.74 17.50
N THR A 23 7.89 22.25 16.84
CA THR A 23 7.29 22.90 15.67
C THR A 23 6.23 23.95 16.01
N GLY A 24 5.95 24.19 17.30
CA GLY A 24 4.93 25.13 17.76
C GLY A 24 3.51 24.76 17.30
N TYR A 25 3.23 23.47 17.10
CA TYR A 25 1.93 22.93 16.66
C TYR A 25 1.48 23.47 15.29
N ARG A 26 2.43 23.80 14.39
CA ARG A 26 2.13 24.41 13.08
C ARG A 26 2.01 23.42 11.93
N TYR A 27 2.55 22.21 12.09
CA TYR A 27 2.65 21.24 11.00
C TYR A 27 1.92 19.95 11.35
N ALA A 28 1.30 19.36 10.32
CA ALA A 28 0.83 17.99 10.40
C ALA A 28 2.04 17.04 10.44
N LEU A 29 1.96 15.96 11.21
CA LEU A 29 3.06 15.02 11.43
C LEU A 29 2.68 13.63 10.95
N CYS A 30 3.58 12.95 10.23
CA CYS A 30 3.38 11.57 9.78
C CYS A 30 4.40 10.61 10.44
N PRO A 31 4.14 10.09 11.64
CA PRO A 31 5.08 9.20 12.32
C PRO A 31 5.16 7.80 11.71
N ARG A 32 4.11 7.36 10.98
CA ARG A 32 4.02 5.98 10.50
C ARG A 32 3.40 5.91 9.11
N ILE A 33 4.03 5.08 8.27
CA ILE A 33 3.50 4.63 6.98
C ILE A 33 3.46 3.11 6.98
N HIS A 34 2.39 2.53 6.44
CA HIS A 34 2.30 1.10 6.14
C HIS A 34 2.21 0.88 4.64
N VAL A 35 2.97 -0.06 4.10
CA VAL A 35 2.81 -0.56 2.73
C VAL A 35 2.11 -1.89 2.80
N LEU A 36 0.85 -1.90 2.33
CA LEU A 36 -0.10 -2.99 2.53
C LEU A 36 -0.46 -3.67 1.21
N THR A 37 -0.81 -4.95 1.27
CA THR A 37 -1.58 -5.63 0.23
C THR A 37 -3.06 -5.66 0.56
N ILE A 38 -3.89 -5.41 -0.44
CA ILE A 38 -5.34 -5.31 -0.32
C ILE A 38 -5.96 -6.29 -1.32
N PRO A 39 -6.87 -7.18 -0.91
CA PRO A 39 -7.55 -8.03 -1.88
C PRO A 39 -8.32 -7.19 -2.91
N ASP A 40 -8.10 -7.44 -4.20
CA ASP A 40 -8.92 -6.84 -5.24
C ASP A 40 -10.23 -7.63 -5.33
N ARG A 41 -11.33 -7.01 -4.90
CA ARG A 41 -12.64 -7.67 -4.84
C ARG A 41 -13.36 -7.69 -6.19
N TYR A 42 -12.96 -6.82 -7.11
CA TYR A 42 -13.59 -6.67 -8.41
C TYR A 42 -12.54 -6.55 -9.52
N PRO A 43 -11.60 -7.51 -9.63
CA PRO A 43 -10.56 -7.43 -10.62
C PRO A 43 -11.15 -7.64 -12.00
N ASP A 44 -10.63 -6.90 -12.97
CA ASP A 44 -10.85 -7.23 -14.38
C ASP A 44 -10.00 -8.44 -14.74
N LEU A 45 -10.65 -9.56 -15.07
CA LEU A 45 -10.00 -10.80 -15.49
C LEU A 45 -9.99 -10.99 -17.01
N SER A 46 -10.43 -9.99 -17.78
CA SER A 46 -10.46 -10.07 -19.25
C SER A 46 -9.06 -10.22 -19.86
N PHE A 47 -8.02 -9.78 -19.15
CA PHE A 47 -6.63 -9.97 -19.58
C PHE A 47 -6.21 -11.45 -19.62
N LEU A 48 -6.93 -12.36 -18.94
CA LEU A 48 -6.76 -13.82 -19.01
C LEU A 48 -7.49 -14.46 -20.22
N GLU A 49 -8.01 -13.65 -21.15
CA GLU A 49 -8.69 -14.08 -22.38
C GLU A 49 -7.94 -13.65 -23.64
N GLN A 50 -6.64 -13.40 -23.52
CA GLN A 50 -5.82 -12.93 -24.63
C GLN A 50 -5.62 -14.01 -25.70
N SER A 51 -5.63 -13.59 -26.96
CA SER A 51 -5.40 -14.49 -28.11
C SER A 51 -3.91 -14.80 -28.33
N TYR A 52 -3.00 -13.94 -27.84
CA TYR A 52 -1.54 -14.04 -28.01
C TYR A 52 -1.13 -14.30 -29.47
N ASP A 53 -1.74 -13.56 -30.39
CA ASP A 53 -1.55 -13.78 -31.82
C ASP A 53 -0.15 -13.38 -32.33
N ASP A 54 0.56 -12.59 -31.55
CA ASP A 54 1.87 -11.99 -31.82
C ASP A 54 3.07 -12.79 -31.30
N VAL A 55 2.85 -13.89 -30.58
CA VAL A 55 3.92 -14.76 -30.05
C VAL A 55 3.98 -16.11 -30.80
N THR A 56 5.04 -16.88 -30.51
CA THR A 56 5.22 -18.23 -31.08
C THR A 56 4.08 -19.17 -30.67
N ILE A 57 3.86 -20.25 -31.43
CA ILE A 57 2.83 -21.24 -31.09
C ILE A 57 3.09 -21.86 -29.71
N ASP A 58 4.36 -22.14 -29.39
CA ASP A 58 4.75 -22.75 -28.12
C ASP A 58 4.51 -21.78 -26.94
N ASP A 59 4.89 -20.51 -27.09
CA ASP A 59 4.63 -19.49 -26.06
C ASP A 59 3.14 -19.24 -25.88
N ARG A 60 2.37 -19.19 -26.98
CA ARG A 60 0.90 -19.06 -26.95
C ARG A 60 0.25 -20.18 -26.15
N GLN A 61 0.64 -21.42 -26.42
CA GLN A 61 0.11 -22.58 -25.69
C GLN A 61 0.46 -22.53 -24.20
N ARG A 62 1.68 -22.10 -23.87
CA ARG A 62 2.11 -21.91 -22.47
C ARG A 62 1.26 -20.85 -21.77
N TYR A 63 1.15 -19.65 -22.35
CA TYR A 63 0.40 -18.54 -21.73
C TYR A 63 -1.09 -18.87 -21.57
N GLN A 64 -1.70 -19.49 -22.57
CA GLN A 64 -3.10 -19.94 -22.47
C GLN A 64 -3.31 -21.02 -21.38
N ALA A 65 -2.32 -21.85 -21.11
CA ALA A 65 -2.38 -22.82 -20.03
C ALA A 65 -2.24 -22.14 -18.66
N GLU A 66 -1.34 -21.17 -18.53
CA GLU A 66 -1.14 -20.35 -17.32
C GLU A 66 -2.41 -19.55 -16.99
N ASP A 67 -3.00 -18.86 -17.97
CA ASP A 67 -4.24 -18.10 -17.81
C ASP A 67 -5.41 -18.97 -17.36
N ARG A 68 -5.53 -20.17 -17.93
CA ARG A 68 -6.55 -21.14 -17.53
C ARG A 68 -6.36 -21.57 -16.08
N ALA A 69 -5.14 -21.90 -15.68
CA ALA A 69 -4.83 -22.29 -14.30
C ALA A 69 -5.14 -21.16 -13.30
N ARG A 70 -4.85 -19.90 -13.66
CA ARG A 70 -5.19 -18.72 -12.86
C ARG A 70 -6.69 -18.52 -12.75
N ARG A 71 -7.44 -18.67 -13.84
CA ARG A 71 -8.90 -18.61 -13.83
C ARG A 71 -9.53 -19.70 -12.96
N GLU A 72 -9.03 -20.92 -13.04
CA GLU A 72 -9.51 -22.06 -12.25
C GLU A 72 -9.20 -21.93 -10.75
N SER A 73 -8.08 -21.30 -10.41
CA SER A 73 -7.64 -21.10 -9.03
C SER A 73 -8.01 -19.73 -8.42
N PHE A 74 -8.70 -18.87 -9.18
CA PHE A 74 -9.08 -17.53 -8.73
C PHE A 74 -9.93 -17.58 -7.44
N GLY A 75 -9.51 -16.81 -6.44
CA GLY A 75 -10.17 -16.76 -5.14
C GLY A 75 -9.79 -17.88 -4.18
N THR A 76 -8.91 -18.81 -4.59
CA THR A 76 -8.47 -19.93 -3.75
C THR A 76 -6.96 -19.88 -3.49
N SER A 77 -6.14 -20.20 -4.49
CA SER A 77 -4.67 -20.13 -4.41
C SER A 77 -4.07 -19.02 -5.27
N TRP A 78 -4.86 -18.39 -6.14
CA TRP A 78 -4.47 -17.25 -6.93
C TRP A 78 -5.51 -16.14 -6.80
N THR A 79 -5.07 -14.90 -6.66
CA THR A 79 -5.95 -13.73 -6.55
C THR A 79 -5.28 -12.51 -7.16
N MET A 80 -6.10 -11.54 -7.57
CA MET A 80 -5.62 -10.19 -7.76
C MET A 80 -5.59 -9.42 -6.45
N MET A 81 -4.58 -8.60 -6.30
CA MET A 81 -4.41 -7.71 -5.16
C MET A 81 -4.06 -6.30 -5.62
N GLY A 82 -4.32 -5.36 -4.72
CA GLY A 82 -3.76 -4.04 -4.76
C GLY A 82 -2.58 -3.92 -3.80
N ILE A 83 -1.59 -3.10 -4.14
CA ILE A 83 -0.56 -2.65 -3.24
C ILE A 83 -0.82 -1.17 -2.95
N ARG A 84 -0.75 -0.76 -1.68
CA ARG A 84 -1.04 0.62 -1.29
C ARG A 84 -0.22 1.02 -0.08
N ALA A 85 0.45 2.17 -0.17
CA ALA A 85 1.02 2.85 0.99
C ALA A 85 -0.05 3.69 1.72
N VAL A 86 -0.06 3.67 3.04
CA VAL A 86 -1.03 4.37 3.90
C VAL A 86 -0.31 5.08 5.05
N ALA A 87 -0.46 6.39 5.13
CA ALA A 87 0.07 7.22 6.20
C ALA A 87 -0.95 7.41 7.31
N THR A 88 -0.49 7.32 8.56
CA THR A 88 -1.20 7.94 9.70
C THR A 88 -0.64 9.33 9.94
N VAL A 89 -1.50 10.34 9.84
CA VAL A 89 -1.14 11.75 9.97
C VAL A 89 -1.85 12.36 11.17
N TYR A 90 -1.14 13.18 11.95
CA TYR A 90 -1.70 13.92 13.07
C TYR A 90 -1.62 15.42 12.79
N VAL A 91 -2.79 16.06 12.66
CA VAL A 91 -2.92 17.49 12.44
C VAL A 91 -3.16 18.17 13.80
N PRO A 92 -2.30 19.10 14.25
CA PRO A 92 -2.51 19.81 15.49
C PRO A 92 -3.71 20.75 15.39
N LEU A 93 -4.60 20.70 16.39
CA LEU A 93 -5.73 21.64 16.55
C LEU A 93 -5.46 22.68 17.65
N GLY A 94 -4.40 22.46 18.45
CA GLY A 94 -3.99 23.29 19.56
C GLY A 94 -3.09 22.53 20.53
N PRO A 95 -2.65 23.15 21.63
CA PRO A 95 -1.81 22.49 22.63
C PRO A 95 -2.46 21.22 23.18
N GLY A 96 -1.87 20.07 22.89
CA GLY A 96 -2.33 18.77 23.39
C GLY A 96 -3.52 18.16 22.64
N ALA A 97 -4.00 18.78 21.56
CA ALA A 97 -5.10 18.28 20.75
C ALA A 97 -4.65 18.03 19.30
N PHE A 98 -4.97 16.84 18.78
CA PHE A 98 -4.62 16.43 17.42
C PHE A 98 -5.82 15.74 16.76
N GLN A 99 -6.06 16.05 15.49
CA GLN A 99 -6.91 15.27 14.61
C GLN A 99 -6.07 14.21 13.91
N ARG A 100 -6.47 12.95 14.01
CA ARG A 100 -5.86 11.86 13.25
C ARG A 100 -6.54 11.76 11.87
N LEU A 101 -5.73 11.68 10.83
CA LEU A 101 -6.13 11.40 9.46
C LEU A 101 -5.40 10.15 8.98
N VAL A 102 -6.06 9.40 8.09
CA VAL A 102 -5.44 8.29 7.37
C VAL A 102 -5.41 8.70 5.90
N ILE A 103 -4.21 8.80 5.34
CA ILE A 103 -4.00 9.27 3.97
C ILE A 103 -3.42 8.12 3.16
N PRO A 104 -4.19 7.53 2.23
CA PRO A 104 -3.69 6.49 1.33
C PRO A 104 -3.04 7.09 0.07
N SER A 105 -2.10 6.35 -0.51
CA SER A 105 -1.77 6.45 -1.94
C SER A 105 -2.96 5.98 -2.79
N MET A 106 -2.91 6.26 -4.09
CA MET A 106 -3.93 5.78 -5.03
C MET A 106 -4.02 4.25 -5.03
N GLY A 107 -2.91 3.55 -4.81
CA GLY A 107 -2.80 2.11 -4.89
C GLY A 107 -2.58 1.65 -6.33
N CYS A 108 -1.81 0.58 -6.49
CA CYS A 108 -1.67 -0.16 -7.74
C CYS A 108 -2.49 -1.44 -7.63
N PHE A 109 -3.58 -1.57 -8.39
CA PHE A 109 -4.48 -2.73 -8.41
C PHE A 109 -4.26 -3.60 -9.65
N GLY A 110 -4.74 -4.84 -9.62
CA GLY A 110 -4.48 -5.82 -10.68
C GLY A 110 -3.11 -6.47 -10.60
N VAL A 111 -2.48 -6.45 -9.42
CA VAL A 111 -1.22 -7.15 -9.17
C VAL A 111 -1.53 -8.63 -8.90
N GLU A 112 -0.88 -9.52 -9.63
CA GLU A 112 -1.05 -10.96 -9.49
C GLU A 112 -0.39 -11.45 -8.19
N SER A 113 -1.08 -12.24 -7.37
CA SER A 113 -0.56 -12.73 -6.08
C SER A 113 0.68 -13.61 -6.17
N ASP A 114 0.89 -14.23 -7.34
CA ASP A 114 2.04 -15.06 -7.69
C ASP A 114 3.19 -14.26 -8.31
N SER A 115 3.08 -12.93 -8.38
CA SER A 115 4.18 -12.09 -8.86
C SER A 115 5.43 -12.25 -7.99
N GLY A 116 6.60 -12.15 -8.63
CA GLY A 116 7.88 -12.31 -7.95
C GLY A 116 8.10 -11.27 -6.84
N PRO A 117 8.81 -11.63 -5.74
CA PRO A 117 9.01 -10.73 -4.60
C PRO A 117 9.68 -9.40 -4.97
N ALA A 118 10.61 -9.39 -5.94
CA ALA A 118 11.26 -8.18 -6.43
C ALA A 118 10.27 -7.21 -7.10
N TYR A 119 9.33 -7.73 -7.91
CA TYR A 119 8.30 -6.91 -8.54
C TYR A 119 7.33 -6.36 -7.51
N LEU A 120 6.87 -7.18 -6.56
CA LEU A 120 6.03 -6.73 -5.46
C LEU A 120 6.70 -5.59 -4.68
N ARG A 121 7.98 -5.76 -4.36
CA ARG A 121 8.77 -4.74 -3.67
C ARG A 121 8.83 -3.44 -4.47
N GLN A 122 9.11 -3.52 -5.77
CA GLN A 122 9.15 -2.36 -6.66
C GLN A 122 7.82 -1.59 -6.62
N VAL A 123 6.69 -2.27 -6.82
CA VAL A 123 5.36 -1.62 -6.79
C VAL A 123 5.09 -0.97 -5.44
N GLY A 124 5.48 -1.62 -4.33
CA GLY A 124 5.34 -1.04 -3.00
C GLY A 124 6.23 0.19 -2.77
N GLU A 125 7.43 0.24 -3.35
CA GLU A 125 8.31 1.41 -3.31
C GLU A 125 7.77 2.57 -4.15
N GLU A 126 7.19 2.27 -5.33
CA GLU A 126 6.48 3.25 -6.17
C GLU A 126 5.28 3.85 -5.43
N GLU A 127 4.45 3.02 -4.78
CA GLU A 127 3.31 3.50 -4.00
C GLU A 127 3.73 4.30 -2.75
N LEU A 128 4.84 3.94 -2.12
CA LEU A 128 5.43 4.73 -1.03
C LEU A 128 5.90 6.10 -1.53
N ALA A 129 6.55 6.15 -2.70
CA ALA A 129 6.96 7.41 -3.31
C ALA A 129 5.75 8.28 -3.67
N ASN A 130 4.72 7.69 -4.29
CA ASN A 130 3.46 8.36 -4.59
C ASN A 130 2.80 8.95 -3.32
N LEU A 131 2.77 8.20 -2.22
CA LEU A 131 2.25 8.70 -0.95
C LEU A 131 3.09 9.88 -0.42
N ARG A 132 4.42 9.81 -0.51
CA ARG A 132 5.29 10.91 -0.06
C ARG A 132 5.05 12.19 -0.86
N ASP A 133 4.81 12.08 -2.16
CA ASP A 133 4.46 13.24 -2.99
C ASP A 133 3.13 13.87 -2.54
N VAL A 134 2.13 13.04 -2.20
CA VAL A 134 0.86 13.51 -1.63
C VAL A 134 1.07 14.19 -0.27
N LEU A 135 1.85 13.59 0.63
CA LEU A 135 2.16 14.16 1.94
C LEU A 135 2.91 15.50 1.81
N ALA A 136 3.85 15.60 0.89
CA ALA A 136 4.58 16.83 0.58
C ALA A 136 3.63 17.93 0.05
N MET A 137 2.71 17.59 -0.84
CA MET A 137 1.69 18.51 -1.34
C MET A 137 0.79 19.06 -0.21
N LEU A 138 0.44 18.19 0.74
CA LEU A 138 -0.33 18.55 1.94
C LEU A 138 0.51 19.22 3.03
N ARG A 139 1.82 19.43 2.78
CA ARG A 139 2.79 19.98 3.74
C ARG A 139 2.82 19.22 5.07
N VAL A 140 2.65 17.91 5.00
CA VAL A 140 2.83 17.02 6.14
C VAL A 140 4.32 16.83 6.36
N HIS A 141 4.76 17.02 7.60
CA HIS A 141 6.15 16.86 7.97
C HIS A 141 6.44 15.41 8.33
N GLU A 142 7.48 14.86 7.70
CA GLU A 142 8.00 13.53 7.99
C GLU A 142 9.08 13.65 9.09
N PRO A 143 8.91 12.98 10.24
CA PRO A 143 9.89 13.00 11.30
C PRO A 143 11.12 12.16 10.95
N VAL A 144 12.27 12.47 11.56
CA VAL A 144 13.54 11.77 11.35
C VAL A 144 13.45 10.28 11.74
N ASP A 145 12.56 9.93 12.67
CA ASP A 145 12.28 8.58 13.16
C ASP A 145 10.98 7.99 12.58
N GLN A 146 10.58 8.40 11.36
CA GLN A 146 9.42 7.82 10.67
C GLN A 146 9.58 6.31 10.53
N VAL A 147 8.55 5.57 10.95
CA VAL A 147 8.50 4.12 10.80
C VAL A 147 7.76 3.78 9.51
N VAL A 148 8.40 2.99 8.64
CA VAL A 148 7.77 2.40 7.45
C VAL A 148 7.66 0.90 7.65
N GLU A 149 6.44 0.41 7.77
CA GLU A 149 6.14 -1.01 7.96
C GLU A 149 5.65 -1.61 6.65
N TRP A 150 6.14 -2.80 6.33
CA TRP A 150 5.80 -3.52 5.10
C TRP A 150 5.05 -4.80 5.46
N ASP A 151 3.98 -5.08 4.75
CA ASP A 151 3.27 -6.35 4.87
C ASP A 151 4.20 -7.55 4.65
N VAL A 152 3.83 -8.67 5.29
CA VAL A 152 4.64 -9.89 5.35
C VAL A 152 5.02 -10.44 3.98
N ILE A 153 4.19 -10.20 2.95
CA ILE A 153 4.46 -10.68 1.59
C ILE A 153 5.72 -10.06 0.99
N PHE A 154 6.11 -8.85 1.43
CA PHE A 154 7.32 -8.17 0.97
C PHE A 154 8.58 -8.66 1.68
N GLN A 155 8.45 -9.37 2.81
CA GLN A 155 9.60 -9.83 3.60
C GLN A 155 10.28 -11.08 3.00
N GLN A 156 9.64 -11.72 2.02
CA GLN A 156 10.20 -12.85 1.27
C GLN A 156 11.13 -12.39 0.12
N ALA A 157 11.27 -11.07 -0.09
CA ALA A 157 12.03 -10.46 -1.19
C ALA A 157 13.49 -10.10 -0.84
N VAL A 158 13.98 -10.46 0.35
CA VAL A 158 15.28 -10.02 0.89
C VAL A 158 16.29 -11.16 0.94
#